data_AF-A0A3D5FPN3-F1
#
_entry.id   AF-A0A3D5FPN3-F1
#
_cell.length_a   1.000
_cell.length_b   1.000
_cell.length_c   1.000
_cell.angle_alpha   90.00
_cell.angle_beta   90.00
_cell.angle_gamma   90.00
#
_symmetry.space_group_name_H-M   'P 1'
#
loop_
_entity.id
_entity.type
_entity.pdbx_description
1 polymer ?
#
loop_
_entity_poly.entity_id
_entity_poly.type
_entity_poly.pdbx_seq_one_letter_code
_entity_poly.pdbx_strand_id
1 'polypeptide(L)'
;VVNSARRIRHGGELFVPRIPSTRIVDLAEAIAPGCRIEETGIRAGEKLHEEMIAVEDARRTRMFDDYYVMHPVLSNWGSQTPLLGDPVPEGFCYRSDLNEDWLSVEQIRRLLPHL
;
A
#
# COMPACT_ATOMS: atom_id res chain seq x y z
N VAL A 1 7.10 -8.42 5.90
CA VAL A 1 5.74 -8.74 6.46
C VAL A 1 5.67 -10.04 7.27
N VAL A 2 5.85 -11.25 6.72
CA VAL A 2 5.62 -12.52 7.46
C VAL A 2 6.49 -12.66 8.73
N ASN A 3 7.76 -12.27 8.66
CA ASN A 3 8.65 -12.26 9.84
C ASN A 3 8.26 -11.17 10.85
N SER A 4 7.68 -10.06 10.38
CA SER A 4 7.18 -8.97 11.22
C SER A 4 5.94 -9.39 12.01
N ALA A 5 5.04 -10.16 11.39
CA ALA A 5 3.87 -10.74 12.07
C ALA A 5 4.28 -11.70 13.20
N ARG A 6 5.44 -12.37 13.11
CA ARG A 6 5.97 -13.18 14.21
C ARG A 6 6.53 -12.37 15.38
N ARG A 7 6.89 -11.11 15.17
CA ARG A 7 7.38 -10.19 16.23
C ARG A 7 6.23 -9.53 16.97
N ILE A 8 5.17 -9.18 16.25
CA ILE A 8 3.96 -8.52 16.77
C ILE A 8 2.90 -9.63 16.97
N ARG A 9 2.96 -10.29 18.13
CA ARG A 9 2.31 -11.59 18.38
C ARG A 9 0.91 -11.50 19.00
N HIS A 10 0.22 -10.36 18.90
CA HIS A 10 -0.98 -10.13 19.69
C HIS A 10 -2.28 -10.40 18.92
N GLY A 11 -2.24 -10.32 17.59
CA GLY A 11 -3.37 -10.62 16.73
C GLY A 11 -4.35 -9.46 16.67
N GLY A 12 -4.93 -9.25 15.48
CA GLY A 12 -5.84 -8.14 15.20
C GLY A 12 -5.18 -6.92 14.56
N GLU A 13 -3.86 -6.92 14.39
CA GLU A 13 -3.15 -5.91 13.61
C GLU A 13 -3.28 -6.17 12.10
N LEU A 14 -3.43 -5.10 11.32
CA LEU A 14 -3.37 -5.13 9.87
C LEU A 14 -1.98 -4.69 9.40
N PHE A 15 -1.31 -5.55 8.64
CA PHE A 15 0.01 -5.26 8.07
C PHE A 15 -0.16 -4.74 6.65
N VAL A 16 0.35 -3.54 6.39
CA VAL A 16 0.29 -2.88 5.09
C VAL A 16 1.71 -2.73 4.56
N PRO A 17 2.14 -3.49 3.54
CA PRO A 17 3.49 -3.35 2.99
C PRO A 17 3.67 -1.97 2.33
N ARG A 18 4.88 -1.44 2.39
CA ARG A 18 5.27 -0.29 1.57
C ARG A 18 5.64 -0.80 0.19
N ILE A 19 4.79 -0.53 -0.79
CA ILE A 19 4.93 -0.96 -2.18
C ILE A 19 4.95 0.24 -3.13
N PRO A 20 5.61 0.11 -4.29
CA PRO A 20 5.60 1.15 -5.32
C PRO A 20 4.23 1.25 -6.00
N SER A 21 3.97 2.40 -6.61
CA SER A 21 2.78 2.65 -7.43
C SER A 21 3.08 2.53 -8.92
N THR A 22 2.05 2.27 -9.71
CA THR A 22 2.13 2.10 -11.16
C THR A 22 1.03 2.90 -11.83
N ARG A 23 1.35 3.62 -12.91
CA ARG A 23 0.33 4.23 -13.77
C ARG A 23 -0.17 3.19 -14.77
N ILE A 24 -1.48 3.20 -15.05
CA ILE A 24 -2.09 2.24 -15.98
C ILE A 24 -1.51 2.34 -17.40
N VAL A 25 -1.09 3.54 -17.82
CA VAL A 25 -0.43 3.77 -19.11
C VAL A 25 0.97 3.15 -19.19
N ASP A 26 1.73 3.16 -18.09
CA ASP A 26 3.06 2.53 -18.04
C ASP A 26 2.92 1.00 -18.05
N LEU A 27 1.86 0.47 -17.43
CA LEU A 27 1.51 -0.95 -17.52
C LEU A 27 1.14 -1.35 -18.96
N ALA A 28 0.34 -0.54 -19.64
CA ALA A 28 -0.01 -0.77 -21.05
C ALA A 28 1.24 -0.77 -21.94
N GLU A 29 2.12 0.21 -21.78
CA GLU A 29 3.40 0.31 -22.51
C GLU A 29 4.36 -0.84 -22.17
N ALA A 30 4.34 -1.33 -20.92
CA ALA A 30 5.12 -2.49 -20.52
C ALA A 30 4.67 -3.77 -21.25
N ILE A 31 3.36 -3.97 -21.38
CA ILE A 31 2.74 -5.15 -22.01
C ILE A 31 2.82 -5.09 -23.54
N ALA A 32 2.47 -3.95 -24.14
CA ALA A 32 2.37 -3.77 -25.59
C ALA A 32 3.02 -2.44 -26.02
N PRO A 33 4.36 -2.43 -26.20
CA PRO A 33 5.11 -1.20 -26.45
C PRO A 33 4.65 -0.50 -27.74
N GLY A 34 4.36 0.80 -27.67
CA GLY A 34 3.95 1.60 -28.82
C GLY A 34 2.56 1.26 -29.37
N CYS A 35 1.74 0.48 -28.65
CA CYS A 35 0.37 0.22 -29.06
C CYS A 35 -0.48 1.50 -29.01
N ARG A 36 -1.54 1.54 -29.84
CA ARG A 36 -2.52 2.61 -29.74
C ARG A 36 -3.33 2.44 -28.45
N ILE A 37 -3.29 3.44 -27.58
CA ILE A 37 -4.15 3.51 -26.40
C ILE A 37 -5.47 4.19 -26.79
N GLU A 38 -6.59 3.59 -26.38
CA GLU A 38 -7.92 4.14 -26.53
C GLU A 38 -8.52 4.40 -25.14
N GLU A 39 -8.94 5.65 -24.88
CA GLU A 39 -9.59 6.03 -23.63
C GLU A 39 -11.09 5.68 -23.69
N THR A 40 -11.50 4.69 -22.89
CA THR A 40 -12.90 4.21 -22.84
C THR A 40 -13.71 4.80 -21.67
N GLY A 41 -13.09 5.66 -20.86
CA GLY A 41 -13.68 6.27 -19.67
C GLY A 41 -13.63 5.40 -18.41
N ILE A 42 -14.08 5.97 -17.29
CA ILE A 42 -14.07 5.29 -15.97
C ILE A 42 -15.25 4.33 -15.88
N ARG A 43 -14.99 3.09 -15.44
CA ARG A 43 -16.03 2.08 -15.21
C ARG A 43 -16.79 2.34 -13.92
N ALA A 44 -18.04 1.88 -13.84
CA ALA A 44 -18.85 2.03 -12.64
C ALA A 44 -18.18 1.39 -11.41
N GLY A 45 -17.97 2.20 -10.36
CA GLY A 45 -17.32 1.77 -9.12
C GLY A 45 -15.79 1.76 -9.15
N GLU A 46 -15.16 2.11 -10.28
CA GLU A 46 -13.71 2.24 -10.37
C GLU A 46 -13.23 3.53 -9.70
N LYS A 47 -12.15 3.43 -8.91
CA LYS A 47 -11.45 4.58 -8.32
C LYS A 47 -10.26 4.95 -9.19
N LEU A 48 -9.96 6.24 -9.28
CA LEU A 48 -8.73 6.72 -9.94
C LEU A 48 -7.47 6.41 -9.15
N HIS A 49 -7.56 6.43 -7.82
CA HIS A 49 -6.46 6.19 -6.90
C HIS A 49 -6.93 5.26 -5.77
N GLU A 50 -6.11 4.28 -5.44
CA GLU A 50 -6.40 3.34 -4.36
C GLU A 50 -5.77 3.80 -3.05
N GLU A 51 -6.50 3.61 -1.96
CA GLU A 51 -6.09 3.98 -0.61
C GLU A 51 -5.96 2.72 0.24
N MET A 52 -4.80 2.57 0.89
CA MET A 52 -4.52 1.44 1.79
C MET A 52 -4.59 1.84 3.26
N ILE A 53 -4.33 3.11 3.59
CA ILE A 53 -4.44 3.67 4.94
C ILE A 53 -5.10 5.03 4.84
N ALA A 54 -6.33 5.14 5.35
CA ALA A 54 -7.07 6.39 5.43
C ALA A 54 -6.51 7.31 6.53
N VAL A 55 -6.78 8.60 6.44
CA VAL A 55 -6.33 9.60 7.43
C VAL A 55 -6.87 9.30 8.82
N GLU A 56 -8.09 8.79 8.91
CA GLU A 56 -8.75 8.40 10.16
C GLU A 56 -8.03 7.23 10.85
N ASP A 57 -7.39 6.37 10.06
CA ASP A 57 -6.63 5.22 10.55
C ASP A 57 -5.16 5.54 10.87
N ALA A 58 -4.67 6.72 10.49
CA ALA A 58 -3.30 7.14 10.74
C ALA A 58 -2.95 7.12 12.24
N ARG A 59 -3.88 7.55 13.10
CA ARG A 59 -3.67 7.62 14.56
C ARG A 59 -3.36 6.27 15.21
N ARG A 60 -3.83 5.18 14.61
CA ARG A 60 -3.61 3.80 15.08
C ARG A 60 -2.57 3.06 14.23
N THR A 61 -1.89 3.76 13.33
CA THR A 61 -0.89 3.21 12.43
C THR A 61 0.53 3.51 12.91
N ARG A 62 1.39 2.50 12.85
CA ARG A 62 2.83 2.59 13.13
C ARG A 62 3.63 2.28 11.89
N MET A 63 4.70 3.04 11.67
CA MET A 63 5.61 2.90 10.55
C MET A 63 6.84 2.10 10.96
N PHE A 64 7.27 1.24 10.04
CA PHE A 64 8.53 0.51 10.03
C PHE A 64 9.20 0.73 8.66
N ASP A 65 10.42 0.21 8.50
CA ASP A 65 11.20 0.40 7.29
C ASP A 65 10.44 -0.02 6.02
N ASP A 66 9.87 -1.23 5.99
CA ASP A 66 9.26 -1.86 4.81
C ASP A 66 7.73 -2.06 4.89
N TYR A 67 7.07 -1.65 5.97
CA TYR A 67 5.63 -1.81 6.17
C TYR A 67 5.08 -0.85 7.23
N TYR A 68 3.75 -0.75 7.24
CA TYR A 68 2.97 -0.16 8.32
C TYR A 68 2.22 -1.26 9.08
N VAL A 69 1.91 -0.96 10.34
CA VAL A 69 1.06 -1.79 11.21
C VAL A 69 -0.06 -0.93 11.73
N MET A 70 -1.28 -1.25 11.31
CA MET A 70 -2.49 -0.60 11.81
C MET A 70 -3.07 -1.44 12.95
N HIS A 71 -3.11 -0.86 14.14
CA HIS A 71 -3.62 -1.51 15.34
C HIS A 71 -5.15 -1.49 15.36
N PRO A 72 -5.81 -2.49 16.00
CA PRO A 72 -7.26 -2.54 16.11
C PRO A 72 -7.80 -1.38 16.95
N VAL A 73 -9.01 -0.91 16.63
CA VAL A 73 -9.69 0.17 17.37
C VAL A 73 -10.02 -0.24 18.81
N LEU A 74 -10.40 -1.52 19.00
CA LEU A 74 -10.72 -2.10 20.30
C LEU A 74 -9.68 -3.17 20.63
N SER A 75 -8.66 -2.80 21.41
CA SER A 75 -7.72 -3.77 21.98
C SER A 75 -8.34 -4.43 23.23
N ASN A 76 -9.29 -5.34 23.04
CA ASN A 76 -10.04 -5.98 24.14
C ASN A 76 -9.25 -7.06 24.92
N TRP A 77 -7.92 -7.11 24.79
CA TRP A 77 -7.09 -8.24 25.24
C TRP A 77 -6.30 -7.99 26.53
N GLY A 78 -6.75 -7.03 27.36
CA GLY A 78 -6.31 -6.88 28.77
C GLY A 78 -4.83 -6.58 29.01
N SER A 79 -4.00 -6.54 27.97
CA SER A 79 -2.58 -6.26 28.03
C SER A 79 -2.28 -4.96 27.30
N GLN A 80 -1.60 -4.04 27.99
CA GLN A 80 -0.99 -2.87 27.36
C GLN A 80 0.20 -3.35 26.54
N THR A 81 -0.06 -3.86 25.34
CA THR A 81 0.99 -4.14 24.38
C THR A 81 1.67 -2.82 24.03
N PRO A 82 3.01 -2.72 24.16
CA PRO A 82 3.76 -1.58 23.67
C PRO A 82 3.52 -1.43 22.17
N LEU A 83 3.05 -0.27 21.73
CA LEU A 83 2.96 0.04 20.31
C LEU A 83 4.39 0.15 19.77
N LEU A 84 4.79 -0.82 18.95
CA LEU A 84 6.11 -0.85 18.31
C LEU A 84 6.09 -0.05 17.01
N GLY A 85 7.24 0.52 16.65
CA GLY A 85 7.39 1.36 15.46
C GLY A 85 7.03 2.81 15.72
N ASP A 86 7.36 3.67 14.76
CA ASP A 86 7.18 5.11 14.90
C ASP A 86 5.73 5.51 14.55
N PRO A 87 5.14 6.52 15.22
CA PRO A 87 3.90 7.12 14.71
C PRO A 87 4.08 7.61 13.28
N VAL A 88 3.08 7.40 12.44
CA VAL A 88 2.99 8.15 11.17
C VAL A 88 2.69 9.63 11.45
N PRO A 89 3.06 10.55 10.54
CA PRO A 89 2.76 11.98 10.69
C PRO A 89 1.25 12.27 10.84
N GLU A 90 0.91 13.43 11.42
CA GLU A 90 -0.47 13.90 11.43
C GLU A 90 -0.96 14.14 9.99
N GLY A 91 -2.19 13.72 9.69
CA GLY A 91 -2.75 13.83 8.34
C GLY A 91 -2.21 12.79 7.35
N PHE A 92 -1.40 11.82 7.81
CA PHE A 92 -0.86 10.77 6.95
C PHE A 92 -1.98 9.96 6.26
N CYS A 93 -1.79 9.68 4.97
CA CYS A 93 -2.63 8.82 4.16
C CYS A 93 -1.71 8.02 3.23
N TYR A 94 -1.96 6.72 3.09
CA TYR A 94 -1.21 5.89 2.15
C TYR A 94 -2.08 5.59 0.92
N ARG A 95 -1.91 6.42 -0.12
CA ARG A 95 -2.69 6.41 -1.36
C ARG A 95 -1.79 6.39 -2.59
N SER A 96 -2.21 5.72 -3.65
CA SER A 96 -1.36 5.41 -4.80
C SER A 96 -0.83 6.62 -5.58
N ASP A 97 -1.50 7.77 -5.51
CA ASP A 97 -1.09 9.03 -6.17
C ASP A 97 -0.13 9.89 -5.34
N LEU A 98 -0.04 9.64 -4.03
CA LEU A 98 0.83 10.37 -3.11
C LEU A 98 2.15 9.63 -2.85
N ASN A 99 2.35 8.48 -3.48
CA ASN A 99 3.53 7.65 -3.27
C ASN A 99 4.77 8.32 -3.87
N GLU A 100 5.93 8.11 -3.25
CA GLU A 100 7.22 8.58 -3.76
C GLU A 100 7.90 7.53 -4.65
N ASP A 101 7.56 6.25 -4.44
CA ASP A 101 8.13 5.11 -5.17
C ASP A 101 7.20 4.69 -6.32
N TRP A 102 7.70 4.77 -7.55
CA TRP A 102 6.95 4.46 -8.77
C TRP A 102 7.74 3.48 -9.63
N LEU A 103 7.06 2.48 -10.19
CA LEU A 103 7.69 1.54 -11.11
C LEU A 103 7.87 2.14 -12.50
N SER A 104 9.09 2.05 -13.03
CA SER A 104 9.38 2.29 -14.45
C SER A 104 8.80 1.17 -15.32
N VAL A 105 8.61 1.45 -16.60
CA VAL A 105 8.17 0.45 -17.60
C VAL A 105 9.08 -0.79 -17.58
N GLU A 106 10.40 -0.63 -17.47
CA GLU A 106 11.37 -1.72 -17.37
C GLU A 106 11.25 -2.50 -16.05
N GLN A 107 10.93 -1.84 -14.95
CA GLN A 107 10.65 -2.53 -13.68
C GLN A 107 9.36 -3.34 -13.79
N ILE A 108 8.30 -2.79 -14.39
CA ILE A 108 7.04 -3.50 -14.63
C ILE A 108 7.28 -4.73 -15.51
N ARG A 109 8.00 -4.59 -16.62
CA ARG A 109 8.33 -5.72 -17.52
C ARG A 109 9.07 -6.86 -16.81
N ARG A 110 9.94 -6.55 -15.83
CA ARG A 110 10.64 -7.56 -15.04
C ARG A 110 9.74 -8.34 -14.07
N LEU A 111 8.59 -7.78 -13.71
CA LEU A 111 7.60 -8.42 -12.83
C LEU A 111 6.59 -9.28 -13.61
N LEU A 112 6.39 -8.99 -14.88
CA LEU A 112 5.51 -9.79 -15.73
C LEU A 112 6.12 -11.18 -15.92
N PRO A 113 5.31 -12.26 -15.82
CA PRO A 113 5.76 -13.59 -16.22
C PRO A 113 6.19 -13.54 -17.69
N HIS A 114 7.08 -14.45 -18.11
CA HIS A 114 7.54 -14.53 -19.50
C HIS A 114 6.34 -14.48 -20.47
N LEU A 115 6.14 -13.33 -21.11
CA LEU A 115 5.27 -13.11 -22.26
C LEU A 115 6.06 -13.45 -23.54
#